data_AF-A0A6L3ACH3-F1
#
_entry.id   AF-A0A6L3ACH3-F1
#
_cell.length_a   1.000
_cell.length_b   1.000
_cell.length_c   1.000
_cell.angle_alpha   90.00
_cell.angle_beta   90.00
_cell.angle_gamma   90.00
#
_symmetry.space_group_name_H-M   'P 1'
#
loop_
_entity.id
_entity.type
_entity.pdbx_description
1 polymer ?
#
loop_
_entity_poly.entity_id
_entity_poly.type
_entity_poly.pdbx_seq_one_letter_code
_entity_poly.pdbx_strand_id
1 'polypeptide(L)'
;FLTTTALLFVAFHFRRFAGAWLIAAGIIMNVIPMAAHGGLMPVAFDTVRESGIFPDLTEAGIGDQLPNSKDIVLEREDIRFYIFADRHTLTLPGYGTNIYSAGDFVLFAGLLLAVAEGALVLAGAGRPLPSVVRRVRSTPPVA
;
A
#
# COMPACT_ATOMS: atom_id res chain seq x y z
N PHE A 1 -0.81 -14.57 3.42
CA PHE A 1 -2.13 -14.01 3.76
C PHE A 1 -2.30 -13.60 5.22
N LEU A 2 -1.87 -14.38 6.23
CA LEU A 2 -2.06 -14.02 7.66
C LEU A 2 -1.58 -12.60 8.01
N THR A 3 -0.37 -12.24 7.58
CA THR A 3 0.22 -10.92 7.81
C THR A 3 -0.63 -9.81 7.20
N THR A 4 -1.09 -10.01 5.95
CA THR A 4 -1.93 -9.07 5.22
C THR A 4 -3.28 -8.86 5.90
N THR A 5 -3.91 -9.94 6.36
CA THR A 5 -5.17 -9.88 7.11
C THR A 5 -4.99 -9.15 8.44
N ALA A 6 -3.90 -9.41 9.16
CA ALA A 6 -3.59 -8.71 10.40
C ALA A 6 -3.38 -7.20 10.16
N LEU A 7 -2.67 -6.83 9.10
CA LEU A 7 -2.46 -5.42 8.74
C LEU A 7 -3.76 -4.71 8.34
N LEU A 8 -4.66 -5.38 7.60
CA LEU A 8 -5.99 -4.84 7.31
C LEU A 8 -6.82 -4.65 8.59
N PHE A 9 -6.77 -5.60 9.52
CA PHE A 9 -7.45 -5.49 10.80
C PHE A 9 -6.92 -4.31 11.61
N VAL A 10 -5.59 -4.13 11.65
CA VAL A 10 -4.95 -2.98 12.31
C VAL A 10 -5.39 -1.67 11.64
N ALA A 11 -5.33 -1.57 10.30
CA ALA A 11 -5.79 -0.39 9.58
C ALA A 11 -7.26 -0.07 9.90
N PHE A 12 -8.12 -1.09 9.96
CA PHE A 12 -9.53 -0.92 10.31
C PHE A 12 -9.73 -0.51 11.77
N HIS A 13 -8.93 -1.02 12.69
CA HIS A 13 -8.92 -0.58 14.09
C HIS A 13 -8.61 0.93 14.20
N PHE A 14 -7.70 1.43 13.35
CA PHE A 14 -7.30 2.84 13.29
C PHE A 14 -8.11 3.68 12.29
N ARG A 15 -9.28 3.22 11.81
CA ARG A 15 -10.14 3.89 10.79
C ARG A 15 -10.56 5.34 11.08
N ARG A 16 -10.28 5.84 12.29
CA ARG A 16 -10.47 7.26 12.65
C ARG A 16 -9.48 8.18 11.94
N PHE A 17 -8.36 7.64 11.48
CA PHE A 17 -7.29 8.36 10.79
C PHE A 17 -7.49 8.22 9.28
N ALA A 18 -7.34 9.31 8.52
CA ALA A 18 -7.39 9.26 7.07
C ALA A 18 -6.26 8.39 6.52
N GLY A 19 -5.08 8.42 7.15
CA GLY A 19 -3.94 7.58 6.78
C GLY A 19 -4.24 6.08 6.86
N ALA A 20 -5.08 5.64 7.81
CA ALA A 20 -5.45 4.24 7.94
C ALA A 20 -6.26 3.72 6.74
N TRP A 21 -7.10 4.56 6.13
CA TRP A 21 -7.83 4.21 4.92
C TRP A 21 -6.91 4.07 3.70
N LEU A 22 -5.90 4.94 3.58
CA LEU A 22 -4.88 4.80 2.53
C LEU A 22 -4.04 3.53 2.72
N ILE A 23 -3.65 3.20 3.96
CA ILE A 23 -2.97 1.93 4.25
C ILE A 23 -3.83 0.75 3.81
N ALA A 24 -5.11 0.73 4.18
CA ALA A 24 -6.03 -0.33 3.77
C ALA A 24 -6.16 -0.43 2.24
N ALA A 25 -6.26 0.70 1.54
CA ALA A 25 -6.33 0.75 0.09
C ALA A 25 -5.05 0.17 -0.55
N GLY A 26 -3.87 0.57 -0.08
CA GLY A 26 -2.58 0.04 -0.56
C GLY A 26 -2.47 -1.48 -0.35
N ILE A 27 -2.89 -1.98 0.81
CA ILE A 27 -2.92 -3.42 1.07
C ILE A 27 -3.87 -4.15 0.10
N ILE A 28 -5.08 -3.62 -0.11
CA ILE A 28 -6.04 -4.23 -1.05
C ILE A 28 -5.48 -4.25 -2.47
N MET A 29 -4.82 -3.17 -2.89
CA MET A 29 -4.17 -3.09 -4.21
C MET A 29 -3.14 -4.20 -4.39
N ASN A 30 -2.35 -4.55 -3.36
CA ASN A 30 -1.37 -5.64 -3.43
C ASN A 30 -2.03 -7.03 -3.36
N VAL A 31 -3.14 -7.16 -2.62
CA VAL A 31 -3.87 -8.44 -2.52
C VAL A 31 -4.51 -8.86 -3.84
N ILE A 32 -5.00 -7.91 -4.64
CA ILE A 32 -5.67 -8.21 -5.92
C ILE A 32 -4.79 -9.04 -6.87
N PRO A 33 -3.58 -8.60 -7.27
CA PRO A 33 -2.70 -9.39 -8.12
C PRO A 33 -2.21 -10.64 -7.38
N MET A 34 -1.93 -10.60 -6.08
CA MET A 34 -1.51 -11.79 -5.33
C MET A 34 -2.57 -12.90 -5.35
N ALA A 35 -3.83 -12.56 -5.08
CA ALA A 35 -4.94 -13.52 -5.10
C ALA A 35 -5.13 -14.12 -6.49
N ALA A 36 -4.82 -13.35 -7.54
CA ALA A 36 -4.84 -13.81 -8.90
C ALA A 36 -3.67 -14.77 -9.26
N HIS A 37 -2.62 -14.88 -8.46
CA HIS A 37 -1.45 -15.71 -8.78
C HIS A 37 -1.09 -16.66 -7.62
N GLY A 38 -2.10 -17.25 -6.98
CA GLY A 38 -1.90 -18.28 -5.95
C GLY A 38 -1.33 -17.75 -4.63
N GLY A 39 -1.36 -16.43 -4.42
CA GLY A 39 -0.80 -15.76 -3.25
C GLY A 39 0.65 -15.29 -3.42
N LEU A 40 1.23 -15.46 -4.61
CA LEU A 40 2.53 -14.90 -4.98
C LEU A 40 2.34 -13.54 -5.65
N MET A 41 3.30 -12.64 -5.44
CA MET A 41 3.29 -11.33 -6.08
C MET A 41 3.85 -11.47 -7.50
N PRO A 42 3.08 -11.18 -8.56
CA PRO A 42 3.61 -11.27 -9.91
C PRO A 42 4.55 -10.09 -10.19
N VAL A 43 5.70 -10.39 -10.81
CA VAL A 43 6.66 -9.40 -11.31
C VAL A 43 7.01 -9.75 -12.76
N ALA A 44 7.06 -8.74 -13.63
CA ALA A 44 7.40 -8.98 -15.04
C ALA A 44 8.89 -9.29 -15.19
N PHE A 45 9.24 -10.26 -16.05
CA PHE A 45 10.62 -10.61 -16.34
C PHE A 45 11.46 -9.38 -16.75
N ASP A 46 10.92 -8.52 -17.61
CA ASP A 46 11.59 -7.27 -18.00
C ASP A 46 11.90 -6.36 -16.82
N THR A 47 10.97 -6.21 -15.86
CA THR A 47 11.18 -5.40 -14.66
C THR A 47 12.31 -5.97 -13.79
N VAL A 48 12.36 -7.30 -13.63
CA VAL A 48 13.44 -7.95 -12.88
C VAL A 48 14.78 -7.78 -13.58
N ARG A 49 14.82 -7.99 -14.90
CA ARG A 49 16.02 -7.82 -15.71
C ARG A 49 16.56 -6.39 -15.65
N GLU A 50 15.68 -5.40 -15.81
CA GLU A 50 16.03 -3.97 -15.73
C GLU A 50 16.50 -3.55 -14.33
N SER A 51 15.96 -4.18 -13.28
CA SER A 51 16.38 -3.88 -11.90
C SER A 51 17.83 -4.26 -11.60
N GLY A 52 18.38 -5.23 -12.34
CA GLY A 52 19.72 -5.78 -12.10
C GLY A 52 19.87 -6.56 -10.78
N ILE A 53 18.78 -6.83 -10.06
CA ILE A 53 18.82 -7.49 -8.74
C ILE A 53 19.16 -8.98 -8.88
N PHE A 54 18.71 -9.62 -9.96
CA PHE A 54 18.93 -11.03 -10.24
C PHE A 54 19.66 -11.20 -11.58
N PRO A 55 20.98 -10.96 -11.64
CA PRO A 55 21.73 -10.99 -12.89
C PRO A 55 21.78 -12.37 -13.55
N ASP A 56 21.59 -13.45 -12.76
CA ASP A 56 21.61 -14.83 -13.24
C ASP A 56 20.23 -15.32 -13.75
N LEU A 57 19.18 -14.51 -13.59
CA LEU A 57 17.84 -14.86 -14.05
C LEU A 57 17.77 -14.75 -15.58
N THR A 58 17.45 -15.87 -16.23
CA THR A 58 17.23 -15.95 -17.68
C THR A 58 15.75 -16.22 -17.97
N GLU A 59 15.36 -16.17 -19.25
CA GLU A 59 13.98 -16.51 -19.67
C GLU A 59 13.55 -17.92 -19.23
N ALA A 60 14.49 -18.83 -18.99
CA ALA A 60 14.21 -20.15 -18.45
C ALA A 60 13.64 -20.13 -17.02
N GLY A 61 13.79 -19.01 -16.29
CA GLY A 61 13.23 -18.80 -14.96
C GLY A 61 11.84 -18.13 -14.97
N ILE A 62 11.23 -17.93 -16.14
CA ILE A 62 9.84 -17.47 -16.23
C ILE A 62 8.91 -18.58 -15.71
N GLY A 63 8.02 -18.22 -14.79
CA GLY A 63 7.15 -19.13 -14.05
C GLY A 63 7.73 -19.56 -12.70
N ASP A 64 9.02 -19.28 -12.44
CA ASP A 64 9.66 -19.63 -11.18
C ASP A 64 9.44 -18.55 -10.12
N GLN A 65 9.42 -19.01 -8.86
CA GLN A 65 9.46 -18.13 -7.70
C GLN A 65 10.89 -17.64 -7.48
N LEU A 66 11.06 -16.34 -7.29
CA LEU A 66 12.35 -15.74 -7.01
C LEU A 66 12.93 -16.25 -5.67
N PRO A 67 14.23 -16.61 -5.62
CA PRO A 67 14.85 -17.13 -4.41
C PRO A 67 14.68 -16.17 -3.22
N ASN A 68 14.19 -16.69 -2.10
CA ASN A 68 13.93 -15.93 -0.87
C ASN A 68 12.93 -14.77 -1.02
N SER A 69 12.15 -14.70 -2.10
CA SER A 69 11.07 -13.74 -2.27
C SER A 69 9.69 -14.41 -2.35
N LYS A 70 8.63 -13.63 -2.21
CA LYS A 70 7.24 -14.04 -2.50
C LYS A 70 6.83 -13.71 -3.93
N ASP A 71 7.81 -13.41 -4.77
CA ASP A 71 7.58 -12.92 -6.11
C ASP A 71 7.70 -14.07 -7.11
N ILE A 72 6.79 -14.12 -8.08
CA ILE A 72 6.81 -15.04 -9.21
C ILE A 72 7.12 -14.25 -10.48
N VAL A 73 8.10 -14.71 -11.24
CA VAL A 73 8.49 -14.06 -12.49
C VAL A 73 7.53 -14.55 -13.57
N LEU A 74 6.90 -13.63 -14.28
CA LEU A 74 5.99 -13.96 -15.38
C LEU A 74 6.26 -13.07 -16.59
N GLU A 75 5.80 -13.52 -17.75
CA GLU A 75 5.66 -12.63 -18.90
C GLU A 75 4.61 -11.56 -18.59
N ARG A 76 4.80 -10.36 -19.15
CA ARG A 76 3.93 -9.22 -18.87
C ARG A 76 2.47 -9.54 -19.21
N GLU A 77 2.24 -10.29 -20.27
CA GLU A 77 0.93 -10.67 -20.78
C GLU A 77 0.19 -11.65 -19.86
N ASP A 78 0.93 -12.43 -19.06
CA ASP A 78 0.38 -13.40 -18.13
C ASP A 78 0.02 -12.79 -16.77
N ILE A 79 0.46 -11.55 -16.50
CA ILE A 79 0.18 -10.85 -15.24
C ILE A 79 -1.22 -10.25 -15.24
N ARG A 80 -2.13 -10.88 -14.50
CA ARG A 80 -3.45 -10.32 -14.22
C ARG A 80 -3.35 -9.12 -13.27
N PHE A 81 -4.01 -8.02 -13.62
CA PHE A 81 -3.93 -6.76 -12.88
C PHE A 81 -2.51 -6.16 -12.82
N TYR A 82 -1.79 -6.21 -13.95
CA TYR A 82 -0.43 -5.66 -14.10
C TYR A 82 -0.23 -4.24 -13.53
N ILE A 83 -1.25 -3.38 -13.57
CA ILE A 83 -1.17 -2.03 -13.00
C ILE A 83 -0.87 -2.02 -11.49
N PHE A 84 -1.28 -3.06 -10.76
CA PHE A 84 -1.07 -3.21 -9.32
C PHE A 84 0.11 -4.14 -9.00
N ALA A 85 0.69 -4.80 -10.00
CA ALA A 85 1.83 -5.68 -9.84
C ALA A 85 3.13 -4.90 -9.56
N ASP A 86 4.18 -5.64 -9.22
CA ASP A 86 5.51 -5.10 -9.00
C ASP A 86 6.11 -4.68 -10.36
N ARG A 87 6.19 -3.37 -10.57
CA ARG A 87 6.63 -2.79 -11.85
C ARG A 87 7.53 -1.57 -11.70
N HIS A 88 7.70 -1.07 -10.48
CA HIS A 88 8.46 0.15 -10.22
C HIS A 88 9.79 -0.19 -9.57
N THR A 89 10.88 0.00 -10.30
CA THR A 89 12.25 -0.11 -9.75
C THR A 89 12.64 1.20 -9.10
N LEU A 90 13.11 1.13 -7.85
CA LEU A 90 13.61 2.29 -7.13
C LEU A 90 14.94 1.95 -6.47
N THR A 91 15.99 2.71 -6.81
CA THR A 91 17.31 2.60 -6.20
C THR A 91 17.46 3.63 -5.11
N LEU A 92 17.56 3.16 -3.86
CA LEU A 92 17.79 4.03 -2.71
C LEU A 92 19.28 4.02 -2.30
N PRO A 93 19.89 5.18 -2.05
CA PRO A 93 21.27 5.25 -1.58
C PRO A 93 21.40 4.53 -0.24
N GLY A 94 22.28 3.53 -0.17
CA GLY A 94 22.52 2.70 1.02
C GLY A 94 21.61 1.48 1.19
N TYR A 95 20.54 1.34 0.40
CA TYR A 95 19.59 0.20 0.45
C TYR A 95 19.51 -0.62 -0.84
N GLY A 96 20.15 -0.14 -1.93
CA GLY A 96 20.18 -0.83 -3.21
C GLY A 96 18.91 -0.63 -4.05
N THR A 97 18.81 -1.38 -5.15
CA THR A 97 17.63 -1.39 -6.03
C THR A 97 16.59 -2.36 -5.49
N ASN A 98 15.35 -1.91 -5.38
CA ASN A 98 14.20 -2.73 -5.00
C ASN A 98 13.06 -2.54 -6.02
N ILE A 99 12.18 -3.54 -6.12
CA ILE A 99 10.98 -3.48 -6.97
C ILE A 99 9.79 -3.24 -6.05
N TYR A 100 8.91 -2.32 -6.46
CA TYR A 100 7.73 -1.91 -5.72
C TYR A 100 6.48 -1.97 -6.60
N SER A 101 5.36 -2.24 -5.95
CA SER A 101 4.03 -2.13 -6.53
C SER A 101 3.47 -0.70 -6.42
N ALA A 102 2.41 -0.43 -7.19
CA ALA A 102 1.62 0.79 -6.98
C ALA A 102 0.98 0.85 -5.58
N GLY A 103 0.61 -0.31 -5.00
CA GLY A 103 0.01 -0.35 -3.67
C GLY A 103 1.00 -0.05 -2.55
N ASP A 104 2.29 -0.33 -2.73
CA ASP A 104 3.33 0.05 -1.77
C ASP A 104 3.44 1.58 -1.63
N PHE A 105 3.39 2.33 -2.74
CA PHE A 105 3.39 3.79 -2.67
C PHE A 105 2.17 4.34 -1.93
N VAL A 106 0.98 3.76 -2.17
CA VAL A 106 -0.23 4.14 -1.47
C VAL A 106 -0.14 3.80 0.02
N LEU A 107 0.42 2.64 0.36
CA LEU A 107 0.65 2.20 1.73
C LEU A 107 1.63 3.14 2.45
N PHE A 108 2.76 3.48 1.82
CA PHE A 108 3.74 4.43 2.37
C PHE A 108 3.13 5.82 2.58
N ALA A 109 2.36 6.32 1.61
CA ALA A 109 1.67 7.60 1.76
C ALA A 109 0.67 7.57 2.94
N GLY A 110 -0.08 6.47 3.07
CA GLY A 110 -1.00 6.26 4.19
C GLY A 110 -0.29 6.18 5.54
N LEU A 111 0.87 5.52 5.60
CA LEU A 111 1.70 5.45 6.80
C LEU A 111 2.21 6.83 7.21
N LEU A 112 2.76 7.61 6.28
CA LEU A 112 3.23 8.97 6.54
C LEU A 112 2.09 9.86 7.05
N LEU A 113 0.91 9.77 6.44
CA LEU A 113 -0.26 10.52 6.87
C LEU A 113 -0.73 10.09 8.27
N ALA A 114 -0.82 8.79 8.55
CA ALA A 114 -1.24 8.28 9.85
C ALA A 114 -0.26 8.70 10.96
N VAL A 115 1.05 8.69 10.69
CA VAL A 115 2.07 9.17 11.63
C VAL A 115 1.92 10.67 11.86
N ALA A 116 1.71 11.47 10.81
CA ALA A 116 1.49 12.91 10.94
C ALA A 116 0.21 13.23 11.74
N GLU A 117 -0.90 12.55 11.45
CA GLU A 117 -2.16 12.69 12.21
C GLU A 117 -1.97 12.29 13.68
N GLY A 118 -1.27 11.18 13.94
CA GLY A 118 -0.94 10.73 15.29
C GLY A 118 -0.08 11.74 16.04
N ALA A 119 0.95 12.29 15.40
CA ALA A 119 1.82 13.31 15.97
C ALA A 119 1.04 14.60 16.30
N LEU A 120 0.13 15.04 15.44
CA LEU A 120 -0.73 16.21 15.68
C LEU A 120 -1.67 16.00 16.88
N VAL A 121 -2.24 14.80 17.01
CA VAL A 121 -3.09 14.43 18.16
C VAL A 121 -2.27 14.44 19.46
N LEU A 122 -1.06 13.89 19.44
CA LEU A 122 -0.15 13.83 20.60
C LEU A 122 0.43 15.19 20.98
N ALA A 123 0.71 16.05 19.99
CA ALA A 123 1.22 17.40 20.19
C ALA A 123 0.18 18.37 20.77
N GLY A 124 -1.04 17.90 21.08
CA GLY A 124 -2.04 18.72 21.72
C GLY A 124 -2.64 19.78 20.79
N ALA A 125 -2.81 19.48 19.50
CA ALA A 125 -3.69 20.24 18.62
C ALA A 125 -5.16 20.09 19.09
N GLY A 126 -5.47 20.73 20.22
CA GLY A 126 -6.81 20.94 20.72
C GLY A 126 -7.53 21.90 19.79
N ARG A 127 -8.35 21.34 18.90
CA ARG A 127 -9.76 21.69 18.66
C ARG A 127 -10.25 20.87 17.46
N PRO A 128 -11.36 20.11 17.58
CA PRO A 128 -12.07 19.69 16.37
C PRO A 128 -12.39 20.94 15.55
N LEU A 129 -12.21 20.86 14.23
CA LEU A 129 -12.62 21.94 13.31
C LEU A 129 -14.01 22.42 13.74
N PRO A 130 -14.22 23.73 13.96
CA PRO A 130 -15.56 24.22 14.26
C PRO A 130 -16.44 23.79 13.10
N SER A 131 -17.41 22.93 13.40
CA SER A 131 -18.46 22.59 12.47
C SER A 131 -19.10 23.90 12.04
N VAL A 132 -18.82 24.29 10.79
CA VAL A 132 -19.58 25.31 10.08
C VAL A 132 -20.93 24.70 9.74
N VAL A 133 -21.72 24.41 10.77
CA VAL A 133 -23.13 24.05 10.69
C VAL A 133 -23.85 24.97 11.66
N ARG A 134 -23.88 26.24 11.24
CA ARG A 134 -25.06 27.11 11.25
C ARG A 134 -25.98 26.95 12.46
N ARG A 135 -25.67 27.70 13.51
CA ARG A 135 -26.62 28.13 14.54
C ARG A 135 -27.65 29.05 13.90
N VAL A 136 -28.83 28.53 13.53
CA VAL A 136 -30.07 29.32 13.41
C VAL A 136 -31.23 28.47 13.88
N ARG A 137 -31.67 28.69 15.12
CA ARG A 137 -33.06 29.05 15.45
C ARG A 137 -33.16 29.36 16.94
N SER A 138 -33.25 30.66 17.20
CA SER A 138 -33.83 31.26 18.39
C SER A 138 -35.34 31.06 18.39
N THR A 139 -35.89 30.55 19.49
CA THR A 139 -37.22 30.95 19.98
C THR A 139 -37.20 30.87 21.51
N PRO A 140 -37.60 31.93 22.23
CA PRO A 140 -37.57 32.00 23.70
C PRO A 140 -38.73 31.22 24.35
N PRO A 141 -38.64 30.92 25.65
CA PRO A 141 -39.76 30.36 26.40
C PRO A 141 -40.79 31.46 26.69
N VAL A 142 -42.06 31.18 26.43
CA VAL A 142 -43.17 31.94 27.01
C VAL A 142 -43.86 31.00 28.00
N ALA A 143 -43.85 31.46 29.25
CA ALA A 143 -44.57 31.11 30.48
C ALA A 143 -45.43 29.82 30.49
#